data_AF-A0A6C0LRG1-F1
#
_entry.id   AF-A0A6C0LRG1-F1
#
_cell.length_a   1.000
_cell.length_b   1.000
_cell.length_c   1.000
_cell.angle_alpha   90.00
_cell.angle_beta   90.00
_cell.angle_gamma   90.00
#
_symmetry.space_group_name_H-M   'P 1'
#
loop_
_entity.id
_entity.type
_entity.pdbx_description
1 polymer ?
#
loop_
_entity_poly.entity_id
_entity_poly.type
_entity_poly.pdbx_seq_one_letter_code
_entity_poly.pdbx_strand_id
1 'polypeptide(L)'
;MENKQDIEINDVGNEMKDDIEKNYLINDDMIFPPATIDSKLISLQKNAVEFISSVILKHEKFFYDLVNKDLLSELESLLGTTDQVILDMITTTTNDFYNKLYFDVQHKNDMEIVKWINEMAILGGYGAHILLDKLIRLTISIHFDIIREELDISNYKKYNDSLHKQLSYLLVNINFLHIFSKAPDDETEFFCVPENSSPFKIIIDKPIKK
;
A
#
# COMPACT_ATOMS: atom_id res chain seq x y z
N MET A 1 -37.95 23.26 -64.92
CA MET A 1 -38.60 23.21 -63.61
C MET A 1 -37.74 22.34 -62.73
N GLU A 2 -36.89 22.96 -61.92
CA GLU A 2 -36.16 22.28 -60.85
C GLU A 2 -36.33 23.13 -59.59
N ASN A 3 -37.04 22.56 -58.62
CA ASN A 3 -37.27 23.11 -57.30
C ASN A 3 -35.95 23.14 -56.53
N LYS A 4 -35.47 24.32 -56.15
CA LYS A 4 -34.59 24.49 -55.00
C LYS A 4 -35.49 24.56 -53.76
N GLN A 5 -35.48 23.51 -52.95
CA GLN A 5 -35.93 23.60 -51.56
C GLN A 5 -34.75 24.09 -50.73
N ASP A 6 -34.90 25.29 -50.19
CA ASP A 6 -34.09 25.77 -49.08
C ASP A 6 -34.41 24.87 -47.87
N ILE A 7 -33.38 24.22 -47.32
CA ILE A 7 -33.49 23.49 -46.06
C ILE A 7 -33.44 24.55 -44.95
N GLU A 8 -34.61 24.83 -44.35
CA GLU A 8 -34.69 25.52 -43.07
C GLU A 8 -33.91 24.71 -42.03
N ILE A 9 -32.78 25.27 -41.57
CA ILE A 9 -32.07 24.79 -40.40
C ILE A 9 -32.93 25.20 -39.20
N ASN A 10 -33.90 24.35 -38.85
CA ASN A 10 -34.70 24.53 -37.66
C ASN A 10 -33.84 24.36 -36.40
N ASP A 11 -34.13 25.24 -35.45
CA ASP A 11 -33.44 25.53 -34.20
C ASP A 11 -33.46 24.35 -33.20
N VAL A 12 -32.63 23.32 -33.43
CA VAL A 12 -32.40 22.22 -32.46
C VAL A 12 -31.55 22.68 -31.25
N GLY A 13 -31.22 23.98 -31.18
CA GLY A 13 -30.28 24.54 -30.20
C GLY A 13 -30.89 25.04 -28.89
N ASN A 14 -32.21 25.15 -28.79
CA ASN A 14 -32.87 25.72 -27.61
C ASN A 14 -33.47 24.68 -26.65
N GLU A 15 -34.09 23.60 -27.13
CA GLU A 15 -34.67 22.58 -26.23
C GLU A 15 -33.61 21.82 -25.43
N MET A 16 -32.44 21.58 -26.03
CA MET A 16 -31.34 20.87 -25.38
C MET A 16 -30.60 21.74 -24.34
N LYS A 17 -30.69 23.07 -24.44
CA LYS A 17 -30.14 23.99 -23.44
C LYS A 17 -31.01 24.06 -22.19
N ASP A 18 -32.33 24.09 -22.37
CA ASP A 18 -33.28 24.13 -21.25
C ASP A 18 -33.25 22.83 -20.41
N ASP A 19 -32.99 21.68 -21.05
CA ASP A 19 -32.84 20.39 -20.36
C ASP A 19 -31.47 20.23 -19.66
N ILE A 20 -30.41 20.87 -20.16
CA ILE A 20 -29.11 20.92 -19.48
C ILE A 20 -29.17 21.89 -18.29
N GLU A 21 -29.77 23.07 -18.44
CA GLU A 21 -29.93 24.01 -17.33
C GLU A 21 -30.79 23.43 -16.21
N LYS A 22 -31.85 22.67 -16.51
CA LYS A 22 -32.66 22.02 -15.47
C LYS A 22 -31.98 20.88 -14.72
N ASN A 23 -31.05 20.16 -15.37
CA ASN A 23 -30.33 19.05 -14.72
C ASN A 23 -29.04 19.50 -14.00
N TYR A 24 -28.51 20.69 -14.33
CA TYR A 24 -27.32 21.27 -13.69
C TYR A 24 -27.60 22.48 -12.80
N LEU A 25 -28.87 22.90 -12.64
CA LEU A 25 -29.29 23.72 -11.51
C LEU A 25 -29.16 22.87 -10.23
N ILE A 26 -27.95 22.88 -9.68
CA ILE A 26 -27.68 22.54 -8.30
C ILE A 26 -28.61 23.44 -7.49
N ASN A 27 -29.71 22.90 -6.98
CA ASN A 27 -30.45 23.57 -5.92
C ASN A 27 -29.41 23.86 -4.82
N ASP A 28 -29.29 25.12 -4.40
CA ASP A 28 -28.39 25.58 -3.32
C ASP A 28 -28.63 24.86 -1.97
N ASP A 29 -29.61 23.95 -1.91
CA ASP A 29 -29.90 23.03 -0.81
C ASP A 29 -29.16 21.67 -0.91
N MET A 30 -28.16 21.53 -1.80
CA MET A 30 -27.21 20.42 -1.72
C MET A 30 -26.30 20.59 -0.50
N ILE A 31 -26.82 20.25 0.68
CA ILE A 31 -25.99 19.95 1.85
C ILE A 31 -25.28 18.64 1.52
N PHE A 32 -24.05 18.74 1.02
CA PHE A 32 -23.16 17.59 0.99
C PHE A 32 -23.04 17.08 2.43
N PRO A 33 -23.41 15.81 2.71
CA PRO A 33 -23.19 15.27 4.03
C PRO A 33 -21.70 15.44 4.34
N PRO A 34 -21.33 15.88 5.56
CA PRO A 34 -19.94 15.95 5.91
C PRO A 34 -19.34 14.57 5.66
N ALA A 35 -18.18 14.52 4.99
CA ALA A 35 -17.45 13.28 4.82
C ALA A 35 -17.05 12.78 6.22
N THR A 36 -17.90 11.97 6.85
CA THR A 36 -17.62 11.32 8.12
C THR A 36 -16.71 10.14 7.83
N ILE A 37 -15.41 10.37 7.98
CA ILE A 37 -14.42 9.29 7.95
C ILE A 37 -14.65 8.42 9.18
N ASP A 38 -14.77 7.11 8.99
CA ASP A 38 -14.92 6.15 10.08
C ASP A 38 -13.73 6.22 11.03
N SER A 39 -13.98 6.46 12.32
CA SER A 39 -12.95 6.55 13.36
C SER A 39 -12.17 5.24 13.52
N LYS A 40 -12.77 4.10 13.17
CA LYS A 40 -12.07 2.80 13.12
C LYS A 40 -11.02 2.78 12.02
N LEU A 41 -11.34 3.30 10.83
CA LEU A 41 -10.40 3.37 9.71
C LEU A 41 -9.24 4.33 10.01
N ILE A 42 -9.49 5.44 10.71
CA ILE A 42 -8.43 6.35 11.19
C ILE A 42 -7.50 5.61 12.17
N SER A 43 -8.07 4.84 13.09
CA SER A 43 -7.29 4.05 14.05
C SER A 43 -6.48 2.95 13.37
N LEU A 44 -7.08 2.28 12.37
CA LEU A 44 -6.40 1.28 11.54
C LEU A 44 -5.24 1.90 10.77
N GLN A 45 -5.44 3.07 10.16
CA GLN A 45 -4.36 3.79 9.46
C GLN A 45 -3.18 4.04 10.40
N LYS A 46 -3.43 4.55 11.61
CA LYS A 46 -2.36 4.81 12.57
C LYS A 46 -1.58 3.54 12.90
N ASN A 47 -2.29 2.46 13.22
CA ASN A 47 -1.66 1.19 13.58
C ASN A 47 -0.91 0.57 12.39
N ALA A 48 -1.45 0.66 11.18
CA ALA A 48 -0.81 0.17 9.96
C ALA A 48 0.48 0.95 9.65
N VAL A 49 0.47 2.28 9.82
CA VAL A 49 1.67 3.12 9.65
C VAL A 49 2.77 2.69 10.62
N GLU A 50 2.44 2.51 11.90
CA GLU A 50 3.40 2.10 12.92
C GLU A 50 3.95 0.69 12.66
N PHE A 51 3.06 -0.24 12.31
CA PHE A 51 3.42 -1.62 11.98
C PHE A 51 4.35 -1.69 10.76
N ILE A 52 3.96 -1.09 9.63
CA ILE A 52 4.74 -1.12 8.39
C ILE A 52 6.10 -0.46 8.60
N SER A 53 6.12 0.68 9.31
CA SER A 53 7.38 1.36 9.61
C SER A 53 8.33 0.45 10.38
N SER A 54 7.82 -0.23 11.41
CA SER A 54 8.60 -1.14 12.24
C SER A 54 9.14 -2.34 11.45
N VAL A 55 8.32 -2.89 10.54
CA VAL A 55 8.73 -4.00 9.66
C VAL A 55 9.85 -3.56 8.73
N ILE A 56 9.68 -2.44 8.04
CA ILE A 56 10.67 -1.90 7.09
C ILE A 56 12.00 -1.62 7.78
N LEU A 57 11.95 -0.91 8.92
CA LEU A 57 13.17 -0.58 9.68
C LEU A 57 13.89 -1.84 10.17
N LYS A 58 13.15 -2.87 10.58
CA LYS A 58 13.72 -4.15 10.99
C LYS A 58 14.37 -4.89 9.83
N HIS A 59 13.75 -4.88 8.65
CA HIS A 59 14.33 -5.48 7.45
C HIS A 59 15.59 -4.74 7.00
N GLU A 60 15.55 -3.41 6.88
CA GLU A 60 16.72 -2.62 6.48
C GLU A 60 17.86 -2.74 7.50
N LYS A 61 17.56 -2.86 8.80
CA LYS A 61 18.57 -3.20 9.81
C LYS A 61 19.21 -4.55 9.53
N PHE A 62 18.41 -5.57 9.24
CA PHE A 62 18.92 -6.89 8.90
C PHE A 62 19.80 -6.84 7.64
N PHE A 63 19.41 -6.11 6.60
CA PHE A 63 20.22 -5.93 5.39
C PHE A 63 21.54 -5.21 5.69
N TYR A 64 21.49 -4.12 6.46
CA TYR A 64 22.68 -3.39 6.86
C TYR A 64 23.66 -4.28 7.63
N ASP A 65 23.16 -5.00 8.64
CA ASP A 65 23.98 -5.86 9.48
C ASP A 65 24.60 -7.02 8.65
N LEU A 66 23.84 -7.61 7.72
CA LEU A 66 24.30 -8.68 6.82
C LEU A 66 25.41 -8.18 5.89
N VAL A 67 25.17 -7.08 5.17
CA VAL A 67 26.13 -6.56 4.19
C VAL A 67 27.37 -6.00 4.88
N ASN A 68 27.21 -5.29 6.00
CA ASN A 68 28.34 -4.72 6.74
C ASN A 68 29.25 -5.80 7.36
N LYS A 69 28.70 -6.96 7.73
CA LYS A 69 29.47 -8.05 8.34
C LYS A 69 30.13 -8.95 7.31
N ASP A 70 29.38 -9.36 6.29
CA ASP A 70 29.77 -10.46 5.41
C ASP A 70 30.16 -9.99 3.99
N LEU A 71 29.78 -8.76 3.60
CA LEU A 71 29.95 -8.20 2.24
C LEU A 71 30.39 -6.73 2.26
N LEU A 72 31.28 -6.34 3.18
CA LEU A 72 31.64 -4.92 3.42
C LEU A 72 32.11 -4.20 2.14
N SER A 73 32.79 -4.90 1.23
CA SER A 73 33.22 -4.36 -0.07
C SER A 73 32.08 -4.03 -1.03
N GLU A 74 30.87 -4.53 -0.77
CA GLU A 74 29.67 -4.41 -1.59
C GLU A 74 28.60 -3.53 -0.91
N LEU A 75 28.93 -2.86 0.20
CA LEU A 75 27.99 -2.04 0.97
C LEU A 75 27.29 -0.98 0.10
N GLU A 76 28.07 -0.24 -0.70
CA GLU A 76 27.55 0.80 -1.60
C GLU A 76 26.74 0.20 -2.74
N SER A 77 27.24 -0.87 -3.37
CA SER A 77 26.53 -1.50 -4.49
C SER A 77 25.20 -2.12 -4.07
N LEU A 78 25.10 -2.73 -2.89
CA LEU A 78 23.90 -3.45 -2.46
C LEU A 78 22.89 -2.56 -1.73
N LEU A 79 23.35 -1.63 -0.87
CA LEU A 79 22.43 -0.81 -0.07
C LEU A 79 22.20 0.58 -0.66
N GLY A 80 23.14 1.08 -1.46
CA GLY A 80 23.10 2.39 -2.10
C GLY A 80 22.58 2.38 -3.54
N THR A 81 22.18 1.22 -4.08
CA THR A 81 21.61 1.14 -5.43
C THR A 81 20.33 0.30 -5.47
N THR A 82 19.51 0.53 -6.49
CA THR A 82 18.31 -0.27 -6.75
C THR A 82 18.60 -1.39 -7.76
N ASP A 83 19.38 -2.40 -7.36
CA ASP A 83 19.68 -3.57 -8.18
C ASP A 83 18.76 -4.79 -7.87
N GLN A 84 18.82 -5.83 -8.70
CA GLN A 84 17.98 -7.02 -8.51
C GLN A 84 18.29 -7.74 -7.19
N VAL A 85 19.54 -7.68 -6.71
CA VAL A 85 19.96 -8.41 -5.51
C VAL A 85 19.24 -7.86 -4.28
N ILE A 86 19.24 -6.53 -4.10
CA ILE A 86 18.55 -5.93 -2.96
C ILE A 86 17.02 -6.08 -3.08
N LEU A 87 16.47 -6.03 -4.30
CA LEU A 87 15.04 -6.27 -4.53
C LEU A 87 14.63 -7.70 -4.18
N ASP A 88 15.47 -8.69 -4.51
CA ASP A 88 15.27 -10.10 -4.15
C ASP A 88 15.39 -10.30 -2.63
N MET A 89 16.35 -9.64 -1.98
CA MET A 89 16.51 -9.67 -0.52
C MET A 89 15.28 -9.11 0.20
N ILE A 90 14.77 -7.96 -0.23
CA ILE A 90 13.53 -7.36 0.29
C ILE A 90 12.35 -8.32 0.10
N THR A 91 12.18 -8.83 -1.12
CA THR A 91 11.04 -9.68 -1.49
C THR A 91 11.05 -10.97 -0.67
N THR A 92 12.21 -11.63 -0.57
CA THR A 92 12.36 -12.87 0.20
C THR A 92 12.10 -12.64 1.68
N THR A 93 12.77 -11.64 2.28
CA THR A 93 12.65 -11.33 3.71
C THR A 93 11.23 -10.94 4.08
N THR A 94 10.57 -10.17 3.23
CA THR A 94 9.19 -9.72 3.47
C THR A 94 8.20 -10.88 3.32
N ASN A 95 8.32 -11.71 2.29
CA ASN A 95 7.49 -12.91 2.16
C ASN A 95 7.67 -13.85 3.36
N ASP A 96 8.90 -14.11 3.80
CA ASP A 96 9.19 -14.98 4.93
C ASP A 96 8.57 -14.45 6.23
N PHE A 97 8.70 -13.14 6.48
CA PHE A 97 8.10 -12.49 7.65
C PHE A 97 6.58 -12.63 7.66
N TYR A 98 5.91 -12.29 6.56
CA TYR A 98 4.44 -12.32 6.49
C TYR A 98 3.88 -13.74 6.43
N ASN A 99 4.57 -14.70 5.80
CA ASN A 99 4.17 -16.11 5.82
C ASN A 99 4.26 -16.65 7.25
N LYS A 100 5.33 -16.35 7.98
CA LYS A 100 5.44 -16.73 9.40
C LYS A 100 4.32 -16.11 10.24
N LEU A 101 4.07 -14.81 10.07
CA LEU A 101 3.00 -14.11 10.78
C LEU A 101 1.61 -14.69 10.46
N TYR A 102 1.37 -15.07 9.21
CA TYR A 102 0.14 -15.75 8.81
C TYR A 102 -0.04 -17.07 9.57
N PHE A 103 1.01 -17.88 9.64
CA PHE A 103 0.97 -19.13 10.41
C PHE A 103 0.76 -18.87 11.91
N ASP A 104 1.38 -17.83 12.47
CA ASP A 104 1.19 -17.46 13.87
C ASP A 104 -0.27 -17.05 14.16
N VAL A 105 -0.90 -16.33 13.23
CA VAL A 105 -2.34 -16.00 13.29
C VAL A 105 -3.21 -17.25 13.15
N GLN A 106 -2.93 -18.12 12.17
CA GLN A 106 -3.68 -19.36 11.93
C GLN A 106 -3.69 -20.27 13.17
N HIS A 107 -2.54 -20.43 13.83
CA HIS A 107 -2.39 -21.27 15.01
C HIS A 107 -2.76 -20.56 16.32
N LYS A 108 -3.23 -19.31 16.25
CA LYS A 108 -3.62 -18.49 17.41
C LYS A 108 -2.51 -18.41 18.45
N ASN A 109 -1.27 -18.25 17.98
CA ASN A 109 -0.12 -18.08 18.86
C ASN A 109 -0.31 -16.84 19.74
N ASP A 110 -0.08 -16.97 21.05
CA ASP A 110 -0.27 -15.88 22.03
C ASP A 110 0.90 -14.88 21.98
N MET A 111 1.06 -14.24 20.83
CA MET A 111 2.07 -13.22 20.58
C MET A 111 1.40 -11.85 20.45
N GLU A 112 2.04 -10.81 20.97
CA GLU A 112 1.54 -9.44 20.91
C GLU A 112 1.28 -8.98 19.46
N ILE A 113 2.18 -9.31 18.53
CA ILE A 113 2.00 -9.01 17.11
C ILE A 113 0.76 -9.67 16.50
N VAL A 114 0.41 -10.90 16.93
CA VAL A 114 -0.79 -11.61 16.47
C VAL A 114 -2.05 -10.93 17.01
N LYS A 115 -2.04 -10.47 18.27
CA LYS A 115 -3.15 -9.69 18.84
C LYS A 115 -3.36 -8.40 18.06
N TRP A 116 -2.27 -7.68 17.76
CA TRP A 116 -2.30 -6.45 16.99
C TRP A 116 -2.87 -6.64 15.58
N ILE A 117 -2.48 -7.69 14.86
CA ILE A 117 -3.05 -8.03 13.55
C ILE A 117 -4.56 -8.27 13.66
N ASN A 118 -5.00 -9.05 14.65
CA ASN A 118 -6.42 -9.34 14.84
C ASN A 118 -7.23 -8.07 15.19
N GLU A 119 -6.69 -7.20 16.04
CA GLU A 119 -7.30 -5.91 16.38
C GLU A 119 -7.43 -5.01 15.15
N MET A 120 -6.36 -4.88 14.35
CA MET A 120 -6.40 -4.13 13.10
C MET A 120 -7.41 -4.71 12.11
N ALA A 121 -7.52 -6.03 12.01
CA ALA A 121 -8.49 -6.68 11.12
C ALA A 121 -9.94 -6.37 11.54
N ILE A 122 -10.21 -6.35 12.86
CA ILE A 122 -11.50 -5.95 13.42
C ILE A 122 -11.83 -4.49 13.08
N LEU A 123 -10.84 -3.58 13.13
CA LEU A 123 -11.04 -2.18 12.75
C LEU A 123 -11.38 -2.03 11.26
N GLY A 124 -10.79 -2.86 10.39
CA GLY A 124 -11.05 -2.87 8.95
C GLY A 124 -12.35 -3.58 8.54
N GLY A 125 -12.90 -4.43 9.41
CA GLY A 125 -14.12 -5.17 9.14
C GLY A 125 -13.94 -6.38 8.20
N TYR A 126 -12.74 -6.94 8.15
CA TYR A 126 -12.38 -8.12 7.35
C TYR A 126 -11.48 -9.08 8.14
N GLY A 127 -11.25 -10.28 7.59
CA GLY A 127 -10.39 -11.28 8.20
C GLY A 127 -8.91 -10.90 8.21
N ALA A 128 -8.14 -11.47 9.14
CA ALA A 128 -6.71 -11.19 9.28
C ALA A 128 -5.90 -11.55 8.03
N HIS A 129 -6.32 -12.55 7.23
CA HIS A 129 -5.67 -12.90 5.96
C HIS A 129 -5.76 -11.78 4.92
N ILE A 130 -6.90 -11.09 4.84
CA ILE A 130 -7.11 -9.92 3.97
C ILE A 130 -6.23 -8.77 4.43
N LEU A 131 -6.18 -8.51 5.74
CA LEU A 131 -5.29 -7.49 6.30
C LEU A 131 -3.82 -7.79 5.93
N LEU A 132 -3.39 -9.02 6.15
CA LEU A 132 -2.01 -9.44 5.89
C LEU A 132 -1.65 -9.32 4.40
N ASP A 133 -2.55 -9.65 3.47
CA ASP A 133 -2.34 -9.44 2.03
C ASP A 133 -2.16 -7.96 1.67
N LYS A 134 -3.02 -7.09 2.22
CA LYS A 134 -2.89 -5.63 2.03
C LYS A 134 -1.56 -5.12 2.60
N LEU A 135 -1.18 -5.56 3.80
CA LEU A 135 0.03 -5.14 4.49
C LEU A 135 1.30 -5.60 3.77
N ILE A 136 1.39 -6.84 3.31
CA ILE A 136 2.58 -7.34 2.62
C ILE A 136 2.80 -6.59 1.31
N ARG A 137 1.76 -6.38 0.50
CA ARG A 137 1.84 -5.62 -0.76
C ARG A 137 2.30 -4.20 -0.52
N LEU A 138 1.73 -3.54 0.48
CA LEU A 138 2.09 -2.17 0.84
C LEU A 138 3.53 -2.09 1.36
N THR A 139 3.95 -3.03 2.19
CA THR A 139 5.31 -3.09 2.73
C THR A 139 6.35 -3.22 1.63
N ILE A 140 6.15 -4.14 0.68
CA ILE A 140 7.09 -4.31 -0.44
C ILE A 140 7.07 -3.07 -1.34
N SER A 141 5.89 -2.51 -1.63
CA SER A 141 5.78 -1.29 -2.44
C SER A 141 6.60 -0.15 -1.83
N ILE A 142 6.42 0.12 -0.53
CA ILE A 142 7.17 1.18 0.15
C ILE A 142 8.66 0.91 0.15
N HIS A 143 9.09 -0.33 0.45
CA HIS A 143 10.51 -0.69 0.38
C HIS A 143 11.11 -0.39 -1.00
N PHE A 144 10.36 -0.65 -2.06
CA PHE A 144 10.83 -0.45 -3.43
C PHE A 144 10.75 1.00 -3.90
N ASP A 145 10.06 1.85 -3.16
CA ASP A 145 9.96 3.28 -3.45
C ASP A 145 10.97 4.11 -2.63
N ILE A 146 11.74 3.46 -1.75
CA ILE A 146 12.94 4.05 -1.11
C ILE A 146 13.99 4.28 -2.20
N ILE A 147 14.48 5.52 -2.29
CA ILE A 147 15.57 5.92 -3.18
C ILE A 147 16.88 5.59 -2.48
N ARG A 148 17.45 4.42 -2.80
CA ARG A 148 18.62 3.88 -2.11
C ARG A 148 19.87 4.75 -2.28
N GLU A 149 19.98 5.40 -3.42
CA GLU A 149 21.06 6.34 -3.76
C GLU A 149 21.08 7.59 -2.87
N GLU A 150 19.98 7.87 -2.15
CA GLU A 150 19.87 8.97 -1.20
C GLU A 150 20.13 8.55 0.27
N LEU A 151 20.46 7.28 0.52
CA LEU A 151 20.75 6.76 1.87
C LEU A 151 22.22 7.03 2.26
N ASP A 152 22.46 7.51 3.48
CA ASP A 152 23.82 7.67 4.01
C ASP A 152 24.29 6.35 4.65
N ILE A 153 24.96 5.52 3.86
CA ILE A 153 25.40 4.18 4.30
C ILE A 153 26.67 4.19 5.17
N SER A 154 27.27 5.36 5.44
CA SER A 154 28.59 5.45 6.09
C SER A 154 28.65 4.85 7.50
N ASN A 155 27.52 4.80 8.20
CA ASN A 155 27.33 4.03 9.43
C ASN A 155 25.83 3.81 9.67
N TYR A 156 25.49 2.81 10.49
CA TYR A 156 24.10 2.44 10.75
C TYR A 156 23.23 3.60 11.27
N LYS A 157 23.77 4.50 12.11
CA LYS A 157 22.97 5.62 12.64
C LYS A 157 22.51 6.54 11.51
N LYS A 158 23.44 6.96 10.65
CA LYS A 158 23.11 7.85 9.53
C LYS A 158 22.24 7.15 8.47
N TYR A 159 22.48 5.87 8.26
CA TYR A 159 21.65 5.05 7.39
C TYR A 159 20.20 5.00 7.90
N ASN A 160 20.02 4.72 9.19
CA ASN A 160 18.72 4.72 9.84
C ASN A 160 18.06 6.10 9.82
N ASP A 161 18.80 7.18 10.06
CA ASP A 161 18.27 8.55 10.02
C ASP A 161 17.79 8.95 8.61
N SER A 162 18.57 8.63 7.57
CA SER A 162 18.19 8.89 6.17
C SER A 162 17.00 8.03 5.73
N LEU A 163 16.97 6.75 6.14
CA LEU A 163 15.84 5.85 5.92
C LEU A 163 14.55 6.36 6.57
N HIS A 164 14.60 6.78 7.84
CA HIS A 164 13.44 7.34 8.54
C HIS A 164 12.86 8.56 7.82
N LYS A 165 13.72 9.44 7.30
CA LYS A 165 13.30 10.62 6.55
C LYS A 165 12.53 10.23 5.28
N GLN A 166 13.08 9.31 4.50
CA GLN A 166 12.42 8.83 3.28
C GLN A 166 11.10 8.10 3.60
N LEU A 167 11.13 7.20 4.58
CA LEU A 167 9.97 6.43 5.01
C LEU A 167 8.82 7.35 5.48
N SER A 168 9.14 8.37 6.27
CA SER A 168 8.14 9.37 6.70
C SER A 168 7.52 10.09 5.52
N TYR A 169 8.32 10.46 4.52
CA TYR A 169 7.83 11.10 3.30
C TYR A 169 6.91 10.16 2.49
N LEU A 170 7.31 8.91 2.27
CA LEU A 170 6.52 7.93 1.53
C LEU A 170 5.17 7.65 2.21
N LEU A 171 5.19 7.42 3.54
CA LEU A 171 3.98 7.10 4.31
C LEU A 171 2.95 8.23 4.31
N VAL A 172 3.37 9.49 4.32
CA VAL A 172 2.44 10.64 4.25
C VAL A 172 1.74 10.73 2.90
N ASN A 173 2.37 10.25 1.82
CA ASN A 173 1.82 10.30 0.46
C ASN A 173 0.91 9.11 0.12
N ILE A 174 0.79 8.13 1.02
CA ILE A 174 -0.05 6.95 0.81
C ILE A 174 -1.48 7.22 1.31
N ASN A 175 -2.46 6.90 0.47
CA ASN A 175 -3.86 6.93 0.87
C ASN A 175 -4.24 5.64 1.63
N PHE A 176 -3.89 5.60 2.92
CA PHE A 176 -4.18 4.47 3.82
C PHE A 176 -5.68 4.17 3.90
N LEU A 177 -6.54 5.20 3.90
CA LEU A 177 -7.99 5.01 3.96
C LEU A 177 -8.49 4.21 2.75
N HIS A 178 -7.98 4.52 1.57
CA HIS A 178 -8.32 3.77 0.36
C HIS A 178 -7.81 2.32 0.45
N ILE A 179 -6.54 2.11 0.78
CA ILE A 179 -5.93 0.77 0.83
C ILE A 179 -6.65 -0.14 1.82
N PHE A 180 -6.94 0.38 3.02
CA PHE A 180 -7.53 -0.39 4.12
C PHE A 180 -9.04 -0.37 4.14
N SER A 181 -9.70 0.32 3.20
CA SER A 181 -11.14 0.19 3.00
C SER A 181 -11.50 -1.25 2.63
N LYS A 182 -12.67 -1.69 3.12
CA LYS A 182 -13.22 -3.01 2.83
C LYS A 182 -13.77 -3.01 1.41
N ALA A 183 -13.21 -3.86 0.54
CA ALA A 183 -13.74 -4.09 -0.79
C ALA A 183 -14.99 -5.00 -0.73
N PRO A 184 -15.87 -4.99 -1.75
CA PRO A 184 -17.07 -5.83 -1.77
C PRO A 184 -16.81 -7.33 -1.65
N ASP A 185 -15.62 -7.78 -2.03
CA ASP A 185 -15.12 -9.17 -2.00
C ASP A 185 -14.29 -9.50 -0.74
N ASP A 186 -14.04 -8.52 0.14
CA ASP A 186 -13.33 -8.69 1.42
C ASP A 186 -14.21 -9.37 2.51
N GLU A 187 -15.06 -10.33 2.13
CA GLU A 187 -15.94 -11.09 3.03
C GLU A 187 -15.53 -12.55 3.20
N THR A 188 -14.38 -12.94 2.63
CA THR A 188 -13.93 -14.33 2.67
C THR A 188 -13.59 -14.78 4.09
N GLU A 189 -13.99 -16.01 4.44
CA GLU A 189 -13.54 -16.65 5.67
C GLU A 189 -12.02 -16.83 5.67
N PHE A 190 -11.41 -16.85 6.86
CA PHE A 190 -9.98 -17.09 6.99
C PHE A 190 -9.63 -18.48 6.45
N PHE A 191 -8.74 -18.53 5.46
CA PHE A 191 -8.33 -19.76 4.81
C PHE A 191 -7.16 -20.42 5.54
N CYS A 192 -7.35 -21.59 6.15
CA CYS A 192 -6.21 -22.31 6.73
C CYS A 192 -5.36 -22.96 5.65
N VAL A 193 -4.07 -22.61 5.59
CA VAL A 193 -3.11 -23.24 4.68
C VAL A 193 -2.43 -24.45 5.35
N PRO A 194 -2.03 -25.48 4.57
CA PRO A 194 -1.20 -26.58 5.09
C PRO A 194 0.14 -26.09 5.63
N GLU A 195 0.69 -26.81 6.61
CA GLU A 195 2.08 -26.62 7.04
C GLU A 195 3.03 -26.73 5.82
N ASN A 196 4.01 -25.84 5.74
CA ASN A 196 4.96 -25.68 4.63
C ASN A 196 4.40 -25.09 3.33
N SER A 197 3.17 -24.57 3.33
CA SER A 197 2.68 -23.72 2.24
C SER A 197 3.09 -22.26 2.44
N SER A 198 3.14 -21.47 1.36
CA SER A 198 3.39 -20.02 1.43
C SER A 198 2.12 -19.28 1.03
N PRO A 199 1.30 -18.80 1.99
CA PRO A 199 0.11 -17.98 1.70
C PRO A 199 0.43 -16.80 0.79
N PHE A 200 1.62 -16.21 0.98
CA PHE A 200 2.13 -15.12 0.19
C PHE A 200 3.34 -15.56 -0.62
N LYS A 201 3.26 -15.31 -1.93
CA LYS A 201 4.37 -15.44 -2.87
C LYS A 201 4.36 -14.23 -3.80
N ILE A 202 4.59 -13.06 -3.23
CA ILE A 202 4.68 -11.84 -4.03
C ILE A 202 6.02 -11.89 -4.75
N ILE A 203 5.95 -11.95 -6.08
CA ILE A 203 7.07 -11.76 -6.99
C ILE A 203 6.83 -10.43 -7.66
N ILE A 204 7.79 -9.52 -7.61
CA ILE A 204 7.68 -8.24 -8.29
C ILE A 204 8.62 -8.23 -9.49
N ASP A 205 8.03 -8.30 -10.69
CA ASP A 205 8.69 -7.96 -11.94
C ASP A 205 8.68 -6.43 -12.12
N LYS A 206 9.46 -5.69 -11.32
CA LYS A 206 9.71 -4.27 -11.62
C LYS A 206 10.76 -4.24 -12.74
N PRO A 207 10.48 -3.60 -13.90
CA PRO A 207 11.53 -3.41 -14.89
C PRO A 207 12.60 -2.51 -14.29
N ILE A 208 13.79 -3.07 -14.03
CA ILE A 208 14.94 -2.30 -13.58
C ILE A 208 15.31 -1.35 -14.71
N LYS A 209 15.04 -0.05 -14.52
CA LYS A 209 15.55 0.98 -15.43
C LYS A 209 17.06 1.06 -15.19
N LYS A 210 17.82 0.61 -16.19
CA LYS A 210 19.27 0.81 -16.27
C LYS A 210 19.63 2.29 -16.37
#